data_AF-A0A9E3NV83-F1
#
_entry.id   AF-A0A9E3NV83-F1
#
_cell.length_a   1.000
_cell.length_b   1.000
_cell.length_c   1.000
_cell.angle_alpha   90.00
_cell.angle_beta   90.00
_cell.angle_gamma   90.00
#
_symmetry.space_group_name_H-M   'P 1'
#
loop_
_entity.id
_entity.type
_entity.pdbx_description
1 polymer ?
#
loop_
_entity_poly.entity_id
_entity_poly.type
_entity_poly.pdbx_seq_one_letter_code
_entity_poly.pdbx_strand_id
1 'polypeptide(L)'
;MSARRLGRIAVALAGIGGAAWVAFACVEDPHRRTSREQAAGGGGPCAAEPGQLPAPDCNNSENKCESKPGCVIDETRCGSKATCLPLADNKGKSVLDFRIRRLNIAAPPALTGELIQNTVVTRGIDLAEKTCGEQGTGLFTWLLRVDKANNTIVTGGAPPPTDAFGQGYCFARFDVGPNKVQPITSKIEFQNDTFRSLDPQNVKIPIFLNEQIDSVILLPISDVRIEGVKMTADDNCIGNLNEIALDRDCFDDSLCAKWTTAGALGGFITLEEADSVKIRDLNNKSLCAFLAGELEVCSRDGAGKILYKGDFCSTDKTAGSCQDSVWLAATFAASAVKIFDGAGTVPGCSGVVQEVDAGVDAESDASADAPND
;
A
#
# COMPACT_ATOMS: atom_id res chain seq x y z
N MET A 1 -37.56 72.59 10.26
CA MET A 1 -36.26 73.23 10.48
C MET A 1 -35.19 72.40 9.78
N SER A 2 -34.44 73.04 8.86
CA SER A 2 -33.20 72.64 8.15
C SER A 2 -33.07 71.19 7.65
N ALA A 3 -33.15 70.80 6.37
CA ALA A 3 -32.81 71.37 5.06
C ALA A 3 -31.32 71.67 4.80
N ARG A 4 -30.68 70.84 3.95
CA ARG A 4 -29.65 71.08 2.90
C ARG A 4 -29.12 69.72 2.41
N ARG A 5 -29.36 69.23 1.18
CA ARG A 5 -28.91 69.58 -0.19
C ARG A 5 -27.45 69.23 -0.54
N LEU A 6 -27.33 68.63 -1.75
CA LEU A 6 -26.18 68.49 -2.67
C LEU A 6 -25.20 67.33 -2.38
N GLY A 7 -24.76 66.53 -3.35
CA GLY A 7 -24.84 66.67 -4.80
C GLY A 7 -24.54 65.37 -5.54
N ARG A 8 -25.04 65.33 -6.78
CA ARG A 8 -24.75 64.31 -7.79
C ARG A 8 -23.36 64.59 -8.38
N ILE A 9 -22.51 63.57 -8.45
CA ILE A 9 -21.39 63.53 -9.39
C ILE A 9 -21.50 62.23 -10.17
N ALA A 10 -21.82 62.38 -11.46
CA ALA A 10 -21.64 61.37 -12.46
C ALA A 10 -20.20 61.48 -12.98
N VAL A 11 -19.43 60.39 -12.93
CA VAL A 11 -18.21 60.24 -13.71
C VAL A 11 -18.41 59.05 -14.62
N ALA A 12 -18.58 59.36 -15.90
CA ALA A 12 -18.44 58.41 -16.99
C ALA A 12 -16.94 58.21 -17.24
N LEU A 13 -16.47 56.97 -17.12
CA LEU A 13 -15.20 56.52 -17.69
C LEU A 13 -15.52 55.35 -18.63
N ALA A 14 -15.71 55.72 -19.90
CA ALA A 14 -15.50 54.83 -21.03
C ALA A 14 -13.99 54.78 -21.30
N GLY A 15 -13.43 53.60 -21.54
CA GLY A 15 -12.11 53.53 -22.15
C GLY A 15 -11.32 52.26 -21.90
N ILE A 16 -11.34 51.41 -22.93
CA ILE A 16 -10.24 50.55 -23.38
C ILE A 16 -10.08 49.24 -22.59
N GLY A 17 -10.55 48.17 -23.24
CA GLY A 17 -10.21 46.81 -22.89
C GLY A 17 -8.72 46.55 -22.99
N GLY A 18 -8.16 46.01 -21.92
CA GLY A 18 -6.98 45.16 -21.95
C GLY A 18 -7.41 43.81 -21.41
N ALA A 19 -7.52 42.83 -22.30
CA ALA A 19 -7.67 41.43 -21.91
C ALA A 19 -6.36 41.01 -21.22
N ALA A 20 -6.31 41.16 -19.89
CA ALA A 20 -5.31 40.49 -19.08
C ALA A 20 -5.69 39.01 -19.01
N TRP A 21 -5.30 38.26 -20.04
CA TRP A 21 -5.07 36.83 -19.89
C TRP A 21 -3.94 36.69 -18.88
N VAL A 22 -4.31 36.58 -17.60
CA VAL A 22 -3.44 35.97 -16.60
C VAL A 22 -3.38 34.50 -16.99
N ALA A 23 -2.47 34.19 -17.90
CA ALA A 23 -1.93 32.86 -18.03
C ALA A 23 -1.30 32.56 -16.67
N PHE A 24 -2.09 31.96 -15.78
CA PHE A 24 -1.54 31.08 -14.77
C PHE A 24 -0.90 29.95 -15.56
N ALA A 25 0.34 30.18 -15.99
CA ALA A 25 1.29 29.12 -16.17
C ALA A 25 1.36 28.44 -14.80
N CYS A 26 0.53 27.42 -14.60
CA CYS A 26 0.87 26.32 -13.73
C CYS A 26 2.26 25.91 -14.22
N VAL A 27 3.29 26.36 -13.52
CA VAL A 27 4.65 25.86 -13.71
C VAL A 27 4.51 24.38 -13.40
N GLU A 28 4.39 23.59 -14.47
CA GLU A 28 4.31 22.14 -14.41
C GLU A 28 5.54 21.70 -13.64
N ASP A 29 5.33 21.21 -12.42
CA ASP A 29 6.38 20.61 -11.62
C ASP A 29 6.98 19.46 -12.46
N PRO A 30 8.24 19.57 -12.90
CA PRO A 30 8.86 18.59 -13.80
C PRO A 30 8.99 17.20 -13.17
N HIS A 31 8.61 17.02 -11.88
CA HIS A 31 8.54 15.73 -11.21
C HIS A 31 7.18 15.01 -11.33
N ARG A 32 6.15 15.61 -11.96
CA ARG A 32 4.77 15.04 -11.97
C ARG A 32 4.32 14.31 -13.23
N ARG A 33 5.13 14.21 -14.27
CA ARG A 33 4.81 13.41 -15.46
C ARG A 33 5.86 12.33 -15.67
N THR A 34 5.50 11.09 -15.35
CA THR A 34 6.20 9.93 -15.89
C THR A 34 6.12 9.98 -17.40
N SER A 35 7.26 10.07 -18.09
CA SER A 35 7.28 9.99 -19.56
C SER A 35 6.83 8.60 -20.02
N ARG A 36 6.38 8.48 -21.28
CA ARG A 36 6.07 7.15 -21.86
C ARG A 36 7.29 6.22 -21.83
N GLU A 37 8.50 6.75 -21.95
CA GLU A 37 9.74 5.97 -21.80
C GLU A 37 9.98 5.50 -20.35
N GLN A 38 9.63 6.31 -19.34
CA GLN A 38 9.67 5.89 -17.93
C GLN A 38 8.58 4.86 -17.58
N ALA A 39 7.41 4.94 -18.22
CA ALA A 39 6.36 3.93 -18.12
C ALA A 39 6.70 2.62 -18.86
N ALA A 40 7.66 2.65 -19.79
CA ALA A 40 8.09 1.50 -20.58
C ALA A 40 9.25 0.70 -19.97
N GLY A 41 9.66 0.99 -18.73
CA GLY A 41 10.42 0.09 -17.84
C GLY A 41 11.64 -0.61 -18.44
N GLY A 42 12.81 0.04 -18.40
CA GLY A 42 14.10 -0.65 -18.51
C GLY A 42 14.42 -1.38 -17.21
N GLY A 43 13.94 -2.62 -17.07
CA GLY A 43 14.06 -3.41 -15.84
C GLY A 43 15.26 -4.36 -15.82
N GLY A 44 16.01 -4.31 -14.73
CA GLY A 44 16.76 -5.44 -14.18
C GLY A 44 17.13 -5.14 -12.72
N PRO A 45 17.54 -6.13 -11.89
CA PRO A 45 17.08 -7.51 -11.77
C PRO A 45 15.82 -7.62 -10.86
N CYS A 46 15.22 -8.81 -10.76
CA CYS A 46 13.87 -9.12 -10.21
C CYS A 46 12.73 -8.76 -11.17
N ALA A 47 12.33 -9.76 -11.95
CA ALA A 47 11.23 -9.73 -12.88
C ALA A 47 10.48 -11.07 -12.81
N ALA A 48 9.21 -11.07 -13.18
CA ALA A 48 8.42 -12.28 -13.32
C ALA A 48 7.58 -12.23 -14.58
N GLU A 49 7.51 -13.35 -15.30
CA GLU A 49 6.56 -13.49 -16.40
C GLU A 49 5.12 -13.57 -15.86
N PRO A 50 4.10 -13.21 -16.65
CA PRO A 50 2.71 -13.32 -16.22
C PRO A 50 2.37 -14.75 -15.78
N GLY A 51 1.74 -14.87 -14.59
CA GLY A 51 1.41 -16.16 -13.97
C GLY A 51 2.56 -16.84 -13.21
N GLN A 52 3.76 -16.25 -13.19
CA GLN A 52 4.90 -16.79 -12.46
C GLN A 52 5.24 -15.94 -11.24
N LEU A 53 5.78 -16.57 -10.20
CA LEU A 53 6.37 -15.86 -9.08
C LEU A 53 7.87 -15.62 -9.34
N PRO A 54 8.40 -14.46 -8.94
CA PRO A 54 9.85 -14.23 -8.99
C PRO A 54 10.60 -15.18 -8.04
N ALA A 55 11.92 -15.31 -8.23
CA ALA A 55 12.77 -15.99 -7.25
C ALA A 55 12.67 -15.28 -5.88
N PRO A 56 12.45 -15.99 -4.75
CA PRO A 56 12.19 -15.36 -3.45
C PRO A 56 13.26 -14.39 -2.95
N ASP A 57 14.49 -14.53 -3.42
CA ASP A 57 15.67 -13.75 -3.05
C ASP A 57 16.02 -12.65 -4.07
N CYS A 58 15.22 -12.44 -5.12
CA CYS A 58 15.49 -11.35 -6.06
C CYS A 58 15.12 -9.97 -5.49
N ASN A 59 15.89 -8.97 -5.89
CA ASN A 59 15.68 -7.58 -5.52
C ASN A 59 15.89 -6.67 -6.74
N ASN A 60 15.30 -5.47 -6.68
CA ASN A 60 15.33 -4.49 -7.77
C ASN A 60 16.63 -3.66 -7.82
N SER A 61 17.67 -4.04 -7.08
CA SER A 61 18.92 -3.28 -7.04
C SER A 61 19.99 -3.83 -7.99
N GLU A 62 20.93 -2.99 -8.38
CA GLU A 62 22.10 -3.42 -9.16
C GLU A 62 23.07 -4.32 -8.35
N ASN A 63 22.85 -4.49 -7.04
CA ASN A 63 23.73 -5.18 -6.09
C ASN A 63 25.17 -4.61 -6.09
N LYS A 64 25.29 -3.31 -6.36
CA LYS A 64 26.54 -2.54 -6.34
C LYS A 64 26.62 -1.74 -5.04
N CYS A 65 26.80 -2.48 -3.94
CA CYS A 65 26.85 -1.89 -2.61
C CYS A 65 28.21 -1.27 -2.32
N GLU A 66 28.28 0.05 -2.37
CA GLU A 66 29.38 0.80 -1.77
C GLU A 66 29.07 1.04 -0.29
N SER A 67 29.96 0.59 0.60
CA SER A 67 29.76 0.81 2.04
C SER A 67 29.76 2.30 2.36
N LYS A 68 28.61 2.81 2.78
CA LYS A 68 28.44 4.19 3.25
C LYS A 68 28.24 4.15 4.77
N PRO A 69 29.29 4.33 5.59
CA PRO A 69 29.10 4.40 7.03
C PRO A 69 28.25 5.62 7.39
N GLY A 70 27.10 5.43 8.07
CA GLY A 70 26.41 6.59 8.64
C GLY A 70 25.05 6.37 9.32
N CYS A 71 24.26 5.36 8.97
CA CYS A 71 23.01 5.09 9.69
C CYS A 71 23.27 4.40 11.03
N VAL A 72 22.90 5.03 12.14
CA VAL A 72 22.95 4.41 13.48
C VAL A 72 21.57 3.85 13.81
N ILE A 73 21.49 2.53 13.90
CA ILE A 73 20.28 1.82 14.32
C ILE A 73 20.28 1.65 15.83
N ASP A 74 19.18 2.03 16.47
CA ASP A 74 18.91 1.74 17.88
C ASP A 74 18.46 0.29 18.04
N GLU A 75 19.42 -0.64 18.20
CA GLU A 75 19.10 -2.07 18.35
C GLU A 75 18.27 -2.40 19.59
N THR A 76 18.22 -1.51 20.59
CA THR A 76 17.40 -1.72 21.80
C THR A 76 15.91 -1.50 21.52
N ARG A 77 15.60 -0.58 20.61
CA ARG A 77 14.24 -0.26 20.17
C ARG A 77 13.82 -1.08 18.96
N CYS A 78 14.72 -1.25 18.00
CA CYS A 78 14.43 -1.75 16.67
C CYS A 78 14.72 -3.26 16.50
N GLY A 79 15.30 -3.91 17.51
CA GLY A 79 15.85 -5.25 17.34
C GLY A 79 17.21 -5.25 16.64
N SER A 80 17.82 -6.42 16.52
CA SER A 80 19.21 -6.49 16.05
C SER A 80 19.35 -6.19 14.55
N LYS A 81 20.33 -5.34 14.23
CA LYS A 81 20.70 -5.01 12.84
C LYS A 81 21.46 -6.13 12.13
N ALA A 82 22.04 -7.06 12.90
CA ALA A 82 22.67 -8.27 12.38
C ALA A 82 21.65 -9.28 11.80
N THR A 83 20.34 -9.06 12.00
CA THR A 83 19.27 -9.90 11.46
C THR A 83 18.34 -9.09 10.54
N CYS A 84 17.09 -8.88 10.94
CA CYS A 84 16.08 -8.16 10.15
C CYS A 84 15.35 -7.10 10.99
N LEU A 85 15.91 -6.63 12.11
CA LEU A 85 15.25 -5.69 13.01
C LEU A 85 13.89 -6.21 13.53
N PRO A 86 13.84 -7.40 14.17
CA PRO A 86 12.59 -7.93 14.71
C PRO A 86 12.11 -7.10 15.92
N LEU A 87 10.82 -6.75 15.93
CA LEU A 87 10.15 -6.00 17.01
C LEU A 87 9.47 -6.91 18.05
N ALA A 88 9.53 -8.21 17.83
CA ALA A 88 9.08 -9.24 18.74
C ALA A 88 10.00 -10.47 18.61
N ASP A 89 9.79 -11.46 19.47
CA ASP A 89 10.51 -12.73 19.41
C ASP A 89 9.52 -13.88 19.15
N ASN A 90 9.73 -14.60 18.05
CA ASN A 90 8.98 -15.77 17.63
C ASN A 90 9.64 -17.09 18.08
N LYS A 91 10.85 -17.04 18.62
CA LYS A 91 11.62 -18.24 18.97
C LYS A 91 10.84 -19.19 19.88
N GLY A 92 10.70 -20.43 19.41
CA GLY A 92 10.03 -21.50 20.15
C GLY A 92 8.51 -21.41 20.21
N LYS A 93 7.89 -20.46 19.49
CA LYS A 93 6.43 -20.35 19.38
C LYS A 93 5.89 -21.25 18.26
N SER A 94 4.64 -21.67 18.39
CA SER A 94 3.91 -22.35 17.30
C SER A 94 3.21 -21.38 16.35
N VAL A 95 2.89 -20.17 16.85
CA VAL A 95 2.31 -19.08 16.08
C VAL A 95 3.37 -17.98 15.95
N LEU A 96 3.71 -17.66 14.71
CA LEU A 96 4.72 -16.68 14.35
C LEU A 96 4.04 -15.48 13.70
N ASP A 97 4.31 -14.29 14.21
CA ASP A 97 3.72 -13.06 13.72
C ASP A 97 4.79 -12.24 13.00
N PHE A 98 4.48 -11.76 11.79
CA PHE A 98 5.38 -10.99 10.96
C PHE A 98 4.71 -9.77 10.35
N ARG A 99 5.51 -8.74 10.09
CA ARG A 99 5.18 -7.60 9.26
C ARG A 99 6.11 -7.56 8.05
N ILE A 100 5.56 -7.37 6.85
CA ILE A 100 6.36 -7.11 5.66
C ILE A 100 7.13 -5.79 5.83
N ARG A 101 8.44 -5.83 5.61
CA ARG A 101 9.40 -4.71 5.70
C ARG A 101 9.88 -4.25 4.34
N ARG A 102 9.73 -5.10 3.32
CA ARG A 102 10.04 -4.77 1.93
C ARG A 102 9.12 -5.56 1.02
N LEU A 103 8.67 -4.91 -0.05
CA LEU A 103 7.98 -5.55 -1.16
C LEU A 103 8.63 -5.03 -2.45
N ASN A 104 9.32 -5.90 -3.19
CA ASN A 104 9.91 -5.53 -4.48
C ASN A 104 8.97 -6.04 -5.58
N ILE A 105 8.31 -5.13 -6.28
CA ILE A 105 7.40 -5.48 -7.37
C ILE A 105 8.23 -5.97 -8.56
N ALA A 106 7.88 -7.15 -9.08
CA ALA A 106 8.52 -7.82 -10.21
C ALA A 106 7.63 -7.88 -11.46
N ALA A 107 6.31 -7.74 -11.29
CA ALA A 107 5.33 -7.66 -12.37
C ALA A 107 4.08 -6.88 -11.90
N PRO A 108 3.37 -6.16 -12.80
CA PRO A 108 3.72 -5.93 -14.20
C PRO A 108 4.83 -4.85 -14.33
N PRO A 109 5.54 -4.78 -15.48
CA PRO A 109 6.65 -3.83 -15.69
C PRO A 109 6.30 -2.36 -15.39
N ALA A 110 5.05 -1.94 -15.63
CA ALA A 110 4.61 -0.59 -15.32
C ALA A 110 4.69 -0.24 -13.82
N LEU A 111 4.58 -1.23 -12.93
CA LEU A 111 4.69 -1.04 -11.47
C LEU A 111 6.10 -1.27 -10.92
N THR A 112 7.04 -1.78 -11.73
CA THR A 112 8.43 -2.00 -11.28
C THR A 112 9.30 -0.75 -11.37
N GLY A 113 8.81 0.31 -12.02
CA GLY A 113 9.54 1.57 -12.16
C GLY A 113 9.87 2.23 -10.82
N GLU A 114 11.06 2.82 -10.72
CA GLU A 114 11.62 3.39 -9.48
C GLU A 114 10.66 4.37 -8.80
N LEU A 115 9.93 5.19 -9.55
CA LEU A 115 8.98 6.14 -8.97
C LEU A 115 7.92 5.44 -8.14
N ILE A 116 7.28 4.40 -8.68
CA ILE A 116 6.21 3.66 -7.99
C ILE A 116 6.81 2.82 -6.86
N GLN A 117 7.88 2.09 -7.15
CA GLN A 117 8.55 1.24 -6.18
C GLN A 117 9.02 2.07 -4.96
N ASN A 118 9.66 3.22 -5.16
CA ASN A 118 10.22 3.98 -4.05
C ASN A 118 9.20 4.89 -3.37
N THR A 119 8.34 5.57 -4.14
CA THR A 119 7.46 6.62 -3.60
C THR A 119 6.19 6.06 -2.99
N VAL A 120 5.64 4.98 -3.57
CA VAL A 120 4.36 4.41 -3.15
C VAL A 120 4.59 3.15 -2.32
N VAL A 121 5.35 2.20 -2.85
CA VAL A 121 5.50 0.88 -2.23
C VAL A 121 6.48 0.94 -1.05
N THR A 122 7.76 1.22 -1.30
CA THR A 122 8.81 1.24 -0.28
C THR A 122 8.51 2.28 0.80
N ARG A 123 8.19 3.52 0.43
CA ARG A 123 7.84 4.57 1.41
C ARG A 123 6.54 4.24 2.18
N GLY A 124 5.59 3.56 1.57
CA GLY A 124 4.38 3.09 2.27
C GLY A 124 4.70 2.02 3.31
N ILE A 125 5.57 1.07 2.96
CA ILE A 125 5.92 -0.10 3.77
C ILE A 125 6.92 0.24 4.87
N ASP A 126 7.93 1.06 4.59
CA ASP A 126 8.88 1.49 5.61
C ASP A 126 8.17 2.26 6.73
N LEU A 127 8.55 2.04 7.99
CA LEU A 127 8.07 2.82 9.12
C LEU A 127 8.58 4.25 9.03
N ALA A 128 7.81 5.17 9.62
CA ALA A 128 8.27 6.51 9.92
C ALA A 128 9.17 6.51 11.18
N GLU A 129 10.27 5.75 11.16
CA GLU A 129 11.16 5.59 12.32
C GLU A 129 12.65 5.60 11.93
N LYS A 130 13.24 6.81 11.92
CA LYS A 130 14.63 7.01 11.50
C LYS A 130 15.62 6.26 12.40
N THR A 131 15.31 6.07 13.69
CA THR A 131 16.21 5.32 14.59
C THR A 131 16.30 3.84 14.24
N CYS A 132 15.38 3.32 13.42
CA CYS A 132 15.38 1.95 12.93
C CYS A 132 15.87 1.82 11.49
N GLY A 133 16.47 2.87 10.93
CA GLY A 133 16.92 2.87 9.54
C GLY A 133 15.77 2.94 8.53
N GLU A 134 14.64 3.54 8.91
CA GLU A 134 13.44 3.66 8.07
C GLU A 134 12.96 5.10 8.00
N GLN A 135 12.57 5.55 6.81
CA GLN A 135 12.06 6.90 6.56
C GLN A 135 10.75 6.88 5.79
N GLY A 136 10.00 5.79 5.92
CA GLY A 136 8.72 5.65 5.25
C GLY A 136 7.62 6.39 5.99
N THR A 137 6.41 5.92 5.76
CA THR A 137 5.17 6.47 6.33
C THR A 137 4.43 5.43 7.17
N GLY A 138 4.73 4.14 7.00
CA GLY A 138 4.04 3.03 7.67
C GLY A 138 2.58 2.84 7.23
N LEU A 139 2.13 3.57 6.21
CA LEU A 139 0.73 3.59 5.76
C LEU A 139 0.33 2.37 4.91
N PHE A 140 1.31 1.58 4.46
CA PHE A 140 1.10 0.31 3.80
C PHE A 140 1.66 -0.81 4.67
N THR A 141 0.88 -1.29 5.64
CA THR A 141 1.28 -2.40 6.50
C THR A 141 0.57 -3.69 6.08
N TRP A 142 1.35 -4.72 5.76
CA TRP A 142 0.87 -6.07 5.47
C TRP A 142 1.45 -7.06 6.50
N LEU A 143 0.56 -7.80 7.15
CA LEU A 143 0.89 -8.76 8.19
C LEU A 143 0.76 -10.21 7.72
N LEU A 144 1.59 -11.08 8.29
CA LEU A 144 1.52 -12.53 8.15
C LEU A 144 1.49 -13.16 9.56
N ARG A 145 0.61 -14.12 9.78
CA ARG A 145 0.60 -14.97 10.97
C ARG A 145 0.68 -16.43 10.55
N VAL A 146 1.78 -17.09 10.86
CA VAL A 146 2.07 -18.47 10.49
C VAL A 146 1.81 -19.37 11.70
N ASP A 147 0.87 -20.30 11.58
CA ASP A 147 0.60 -21.31 12.60
C ASP A 147 1.22 -22.64 12.16
N LYS A 148 2.38 -22.97 12.74
CA LYS A 148 3.14 -24.20 12.46
C LYS A 148 2.40 -25.45 12.95
N ALA A 149 1.56 -25.33 13.98
CA ALA A 149 0.83 -26.47 14.53
C ALA A 149 -0.35 -26.85 13.62
N ASN A 150 -1.05 -25.85 13.08
CA ASN A 150 -2.22 -26.05 12.22
C ASN A 150 -1.88 -26.05 10.72
N ASN A 151 -0.63 -25.77 10.34
CA ASN A 151 -0.21 -25.59 8.95
C ASN A 151 -1.10 -24.56 8.21
N THR A 152 -1.26 -23.39 8.82
CA THR A 152 -2.01 -22.28 8.21
C THR A 152 -1.23 -20.99 8.22
N ILE A 153 -1.58 -20.10 7.29
CA ILE A 153 -1.17 -18.70 7.28
C ILE A 153 -2.42 -17.82 7.29
N VAL A 154 -2.41 -16.82 8.14
CA VAL A 154 -3.35 -15.70 8.11
C VAL A 154 -2.61 -14.49 7.52
N THR A 155 -3.19 -13.82 6.53
CA THR A 155 -2.57 -12.67 5.87
C THR A 155 -3.59 -11.58 5.57
N GLY A 156 -3.16 -10.33 5.64
CA GLY A 156 -4.02 -9.16 5.43
C GLY A 156 -3.31 -7.86 5.77
N GLY A 157 -3.93 -6.74 5.43
CA GLY A 157 -3.40 -5.42 5.82
C GLY A 157 -3.69 -5.07 7.28
N ALA A 158 -3.08 -3.98 7.73
CA ALA A 158 -3.27 -3.39 9.06
C ALA A 158 -3.38 -1.87 8.95
N PRO A 159 -4.16 -1.21 9.84
CA PRO A 159 -4.09 0.24 9.97
C PRO A 159 -2.68 0.68 10.39
N PRO A 160 -2.30 1.95 10.12
CA PRO A 160 -1.05 2.50 10.62
C PRO A 160 -1.00 2.38 12.15
N PRO A 161 0.06 1.80 12.74
CA PRO A 161 0.14 1.65 14.18
C PRO A 161 0.39 3.00 14.84
N THR A 162 -0.31 3.30 15.94
CA THR A 162 0.02 4.48 16.78
C THR A 162 1.33 4.27 17.55
N ASP A 163 1.66 3.01 17.87
CA ASP A 163 2.91 2.59 18.47
C ASP A 163 3.28 1.16 18.01
N ALA A 164 4.10 1.08 16.97
CA ALA A 164 4.56 -0.19 16.39
C ALA A 164 5.35 -1.07 17.37
N PHE A 165 5.96 -0.49 18.40
CA PHE A 165 6.93 -1.16 19.28
C PHE A 165 6.26 -1.69 20.56
N GLY A 166 5.46 -0.83 21.22
CA GLY A 166 4.74 -1.19 22.42
C GLY A 166 3.43 -1.92 22.11
N GLN A 167 2.55 -1.28 21.32
CA GLN A 167 1.21 -1.80 21.02
C GLN A 167 1.18 -2.84 19.90
N GLY A 168 2.15 -2.86 18.99
CA GLY A 168 2.17 -3.80 17.87
C GLY A 168 1.11 -3.52 16.82
N TYR A 169 0.56 -4.58 16.22
CA TYR A 169 -0.31 -4.51 15.06
C TYR A 169 -1.59 -5.33 15.23
N CYS A 170 -2.51 -5.21 14.28
CA CYS A 170 -3.72 -6.02 14.18
C CYS A 170 -4.08 -6.20 12.70
N PHE A 171 -4.90 -7.20 12.39
CA PHE A 171 -5.49 -7.26 11.05
C PHE A 171 -6.64 -6.26 10.92
N ALA A 172 -6.63 -5.48 9.83
CA ALA A 172 -7.68 -4.56 9.47
C ALA A 172 -9.01 -5.30 9.25
N ARG A 173 -10.10 -4.80 9.85
CA ARG A 173 -11.46 -5.27 9.62
C ARG A 173 -12.44 -4.11 9.52
N PHE A 174 -12.87 -3.79 8.31
CA PHE A 174 -13.86 -2.74 8.04
C PHE A 174 -14.45 -2.89 6.63
N ASP A 175 -15.53 -2.17 6.37
CA ASP A 175 -16.18 -2.12 5.07
C ASP A 175 -15.88 -0.77 4.38
N VAL A 176 -15.67 -0.81 3.06
CA VAL A 176 -15.51 0.36 2.19
C VAL A 176 -16.45 0.21 1.01
N GLY A 177 -17.64 0.82 1.12
CA GLY A 177 -18.73 0.59 0.17
C GLY A 177 -19.08 -0.90 0.10
N PRO A 178 -19.04 -1.55 -1.08
CA PRO A 178 -19.34 -2.98 -1.21
C PRO A 178 -18.15 -3.89 -0.82
N ASN A 179 -17.00 -3.32 -0.48
CA ASN A 179 -15.78 -4.07 -0.26
C ASN A 179 -15.56 -4.35 1.23
N LYS A 180 -15.52 -5.62 1.59
CA LYS A 180 -15.10 -6.06 2.93
C LYS A 180 -13.58 -6.22 2.99
N VAL A 181 -12.94 -5.50 3.91
CA VAL A 181 -11.52 -5.66 4.26
C VAL A 181 -11.44 -6.55 5.50
N GLN A 182 -10.77 -7.69 5.37
CA GLN A 182 -10.54 -8.64 6.46
C GLN A 182 -9.34 -9.53 6.12
N PRO A 183 -8.65 -10.11 7.12
CA PRO A 183 -7.63 -11.10 6.84
C PRO A 183 -8.23 -12.37 6.23
N ILE A 184 -7.40 -13.09 5.49
CA ILE A 184 -7.71 -14.39 4.91
C ILE A 184 -6.84 -15.48 5.55
N THR A 185 -7.35 -16.71 5.56
CA THR A 185 -6.63 -17.88 6.06
C THR A 185 -6.45 -18.89 4.93
N SER A 186 -5.22 -19.34 4.73
CA SER A 186 -4.88 -20.41 3.78
C SER A 186 -4.15 -21.53 4.49
N LYS A 187 -4.28 -22.76 3.99
CA LYS A 187 -3.35 -23.83 4.34
C LYS A 187 -1.97 -23.54 3.78
N ILE A 188 -0.95 -24.01 4.49
CA ILE A 188 0.44 -24.00 4.04
C ILE A 188 1.05 -25.39 4.14
N GLU A 189 2.14 -25.60 3.43
CA GLU A 189 2.99 -26.78 3.52
C GLU A 189 4.41 -26.33 3.83
N PHE A 190 5.03 -26.97 4.82
CA PHE A 190 6.43 -26.79 5.15
C PHE A 190 7.31 -27.82 4.45
N GLN A 191 8.42 -27.34 3.90
CA GLN A 191 9.57 -28.13 3.50
C GLN A 191 10.80 -27.56 4.20
N ASN A 192 11.17 -28.19 5.33
CA ASN A 192 12.19 -27.68 6.25
C ASN A 192 11.83 -26.30 6.85
N ASP A 193 12.68 -25.30 6.65
CA ASP A 193 12.52 -23.90 7.07
C ASP A 193 11.78 -23.04 6.04
N THR A 194 11.32 -23.65 4.95
CA THR A 194 10.63 -22.99 3.85
C THR A 194 9.17 -23.42 3.80
N PHE A 195 8.25 -22.50 3.50
CA PHE A 195 6.84 -22.85 3.29
C PHE A 195 6.22 -22.23 2.04
N ARG A 196 5.07 -22.76 1.65
CA ARG A 196 4.19 -22.23 0.58
C ARG A 196 2.72 -22.35 0.95
N SER A 197 1.87 -21.47 0.41
CA SER A 197 0.41 -21.60 0.45
C SER A 197 -0.07 -22.70 -0.49
N LEU A 198 -1.08 -23.45 -0.05
CA LEU A 198 -1.69 -24.52 -0.86
C LEU A 198 -2.95 -24.06 -1.60
N ASP A 199 -3.70 -23.15 -1.01
CA ASP A 199 -4.99 -22.71 -1.52
C ASP A 199 -4.89 -21.25 -1.96
N PRO A 200 -5.21 -20.91 -3.22
CA PRO A 200 -5.24 -19.53 -3.64
C PRO A 200 -6.38 -18.77 -2.94
N GLN A 201 -6.14 -17.51 -2.60
CA GLN A 201 -7.11 -16.69 -1.86
C GLN A 201 -7.28 -15.31 -2.50
N ASN A 202 -8.45 -14.70 -2.31
CA ASN A 202 -8.69 -13.32 -2.70
C ASN A 202 -8.51 -12.42 -1.49
N VAL A 203 -7.65 -11.41 -1.60
CA VAL A 203 -7.36 -10.48 -0.51
C VAL A 203 -7.49 -9.05 -0.99
N LYS A 204 -7.98 -8.18 -0.11
CA LYS A 204 -8.04 -6.74 -0.34
C LYS A 204 -7.10 -6.10 0.66
N ILE A 205 -5.96 -5.62 0.18
CA ILE A 205 -4.94 -5.03 1.04
C ILE A 205 -5.17 -3.51 1.09
N PRO A 206 -5.50 -2.95 2.26
CA PRO A 206 -5.62 -1.51 2.42
C PRO A 206 -4.24 -0.84 2.36
N ILE A 207 -4.17 0.25 1.60
CA ILE A 207 -3.09 1.22 1.61
C ILE A 207 -3.69 2.53 2.10
N PHE A 208 -3.29 2.96 3.30
CA PHE A 208 -3.83 4.18 3.89
C PHE A 208 -3.15 5.39 3.27
N LEU A 209 -3.89 6.49 3.15
CA LEU A 209 -3.39 7.75 2.60
C LEU A 209 -3.02 8.73 3.72
N ASN A 210 -3.52 8.48 4.92
CA ASN A 210 -3.22 9.17 6.16
C ASN A 210 -3.55 8.22 7.33
N GLU A 211 -3.54 8.71 8.57
CA GLU A 211 -3.86 7.91 9.76
C GLU A 211 -5.37 7.63 9.93
N GLN A 212 -6.23 8.19 9.07
CA GLN A 212 -7.68 7.98 9.11
C GLN A 212 -8.07 6.74 8.30
N ILE A 213 -8.95 5.92 8.88
CA ILE A 213 -9.33 4.60 8.33
C ILE A 213 -10.18 4.73 7.06
N ASP A 214 -10.94 5.82 6.92
CA ASP A 214 -11.81 6.11 5.78
C ASP A 214 -11.04 6.55 4.52
N SER A 215 -9.80 7.01 4.68
CA SER A 215 -8.95 7.45 3.58
C SER A 215 -8.01 6.34 3.12
N VAL A 216 -8.58 5.34 2.46
CA VAL A 216 -7.88 4.10 2.06
C VAL A 216 -8.02 3.78 0.57
N ILE A 217 -6.93 3.33 -0.04
CA ILE A 217 -6.92 2.66 -1.34
C ILE A 217 -6.98 1.16 -1.07
N LEU A 218 -7.92 0.45 -1.69
CA LEU A 218 -7.94 -1.01 -1.63
C LEU A 218 -7.19 -1.56 -2.83
N LEU A 219 -6.18 -2.39 -2.57
CA LEU A 219 -5.52 -3.20 -3.60
C LEU A 219 -6.16 -4.59 -3.61
N PRO A 220 -7.10 -4.87 -4.53
CA PRO A 220 -7.67 -6.21 -4.68
C PRO A 220 -6.67 -7.10 -5.40
N ILE A 221 -6.35 -8.24 -4.81
CA ILE A 221 -5.52 -9.26 -5.44
C ILE A 221 -6.27 -10.58 -5.34
N SER A 222 -6.53 -11.17 -6.50
CA SER A 222 -7.23 -12.45 -6.64
C SER A 222 -6.23 -13.58 -6.87
N ASP A 223 -6.60 -14.79 -6.44
CA ASP A 223 -5.79 -16.01 -6.58
C ASP A 223 -4.37 -15.87 -5.98
N VAL A 224 -4.25 -15.17 -4.84
CA VAL A 224 -2.97 -14.92 -4.18
C VAL A 224 -2.31 -16.22 -3.76
N ARG A 225 -1.03 -16.32 -4.10
CA ARG A 225 -0.11 -17.40 -3.74
C ARG A 225 1.10 -16.80 -3.04
N ILE A 226 1.60 -17.53 -2.05
CA ILE A 226 2.80 -17.21 -1.30
C ILE A 226 3.71 -18.43 -1.38
N GLU A 227 4.92 -18.27 -1.89
CA GLU A 227 5.84 -19.39 -2.12
C GLU A 227 7.28 -19.05 -1.76
N GLY A 228 8.07 -20.11 -1.52
CA GLY A 228 9.51 -19.99 -1.26
C GLY A 228 9.84 -19.16 -0.02
N VAL A 229 8.94 -19.13 0.97
CA VAL A 229 9.12 -18.31 2.17
C VAL A 229 10.06 -19.01 3.14
N LYS A 230 11.31 -18.57 3.18
CA LYS A 230 12.35 -19.10 4.05
C LYS A 230 12.47 -18.28 5.32
N MET A 231 12.32 -18.94 6.47
CA MET A 231 12.47 -18.32 7.79
C MET A 231 13.87 -18.54 8.35
N THR A 232 14.35 -17.60 9.19
CA THR A 232 15.59 -17.80 9.96
C THR A 232 15.42 -18.85 11.05
N ALA A 233 16.54 -19.37 11.56
CA ALA A 233 16.54 -20.44 12.56
C ALA A 233 15.85 -20.08 13.89
N ASP A 234 15.73 -18.79 14.20
CA ASP A 234 15.01 -18.27 15.37
C ASP A 234 13.56 -17.87 15.06
N ASP A 235 13.09 -18.15 13.83
CA ASP A 235 11.75 -17.81 13.33
C ASP A 235 11.42 -16.29 13.35
N ASN A 236 12.43 -15.42 13.48
CA ASN A 236 12.21 -13.97 13.61
C ASN A 236 12.22 -13.21 12.30
N CYS A 237 12.77 -13.80 11.24
CA CYS A 237 13.02 -13.09 9.99
C CYS A 237 12.65 -13.92 8.76
N ILE A 238 12.14 -13.22 7.75
CA ILE A 238 12.06 -13.65 6.36
C ILE A 238 12.91 -12.65 5.58
N GLY A 239 14.05 -13.09 5.07
CA GLY A 239 15.07 -12.19 4.53
C GLY A 239 15.94 -11.56 5.62
N ASN A 240 16.81 -10.62 5.24
CA ASN A 240 17.75 -9.96 6.15
C ASN A 240 17.95 -8.48 5.81
N LEU A 241 18.37 -7.70 6.81
CA LEU A 241 18.87 -6.35 6.62
C LEU A 241 20.26 -6.40 5.97
N ASN A 242 20.46 -5.54 4.98
CA ASN A 242 21.76 -5.25 4.39
C ASN A 242 22.23 -3.89 4.91
N GLU A 243 22.97 -3.88 6.03
CA GLU A 243 23.47 -2.65 6.64
C GLU A 243 24.36 -1.82 5.72
N ILE A 244 25.03 -2.46 4.76
CA ILE A 244 25.94 -1.79 3.80
C ILE A 244 25.16 -0.87 2.86
N ALA A 245 23.87 -1.16 2.62
CA ALA A 245 22.98 -0.38 1.76
C ALA A 245 22.56 0.96 2.38
N LEU A 246 22.65 1.09 3.70
CA LEU A 246 22.16 2.26 4.41
C LEU A 246 23.17 3.40 4.30
N ASP A 247 22.75 4.52 3.73
CA ASP A 247 23.55 5.75 3.77
C ASP A 247 23.51 6.45 5.14
N ARG A 248 24.08 7.64 5.23
CA ARG A 248 24.07 8.44 6.47
C ARG A 248 22.68 8.85 6.91
N ASP A 249 21.76 9.00 5.98
CA ASP A 249 20.38 9.32 6.27
C ASP A 249 19.52 8.07 6.46
N CYS A 250 20.07 6.86 6.37
CA CYS A 250 19.33 5.61 6.43
C CYS A 250 18.39 5.39 5.23
N PHE A 251 18.78 5.92 4.07
CA PHE A 251 18.13 5.65 2.80
C PHE A 251 18.91 4.58 2.03
N ASP A 252 18.21 3.78 1.23
CA ASP A 252 18.80 2.87 0.26
C ASP A 252 18.45 3.29 -1.17
N ASP A 253 19.41 3.17 -2.08
CA ASP A 253 19.25 3.59 -3.47
C ASP A 253 19.04 2.37 -4.40
N SER A 254 18.82 2.60 -5.70
CA SER A 254 18.68 1.52 -6.68
C SER A 254 19.98 0.74 -6.92
N LEU A 255 21.11 1.17 -6.39
CA LEU A 255 22.37 0.42 -6.50
C LEU A 255 22.45 -0.69 -5.46
N CYS A 256 21.90 -0.48 -4.27
CA CYS A 256 21.98 -1.42 -3.17
C CYS A 256 20.70 -1.44 -2.33
N ALA A 257 19.99 -2.58 -2.35
CA ALA A 257 18.77 -2.73 -1.55
C ALA A 257 19.08 -2.91 -0.05
N LYS A 258 18.35 -2.17 0.80
CA LYS A 258 18.34 -2.31 2.27
C LYS A 258 17.93 -3.70 2.74
N TRP A 259 17.04 -4.35 2.01
CA TRP A 259 16.46 -5.62 2.41
C TRP A 259 16.75 -6.69 1.36
N THR A 260 17.29 -7.81 1.82
CA THR A 260 17.26 -9.06 1.07
C THR A 260 15.94 -9.75 1.35
N THR A 261 15.24 -10.16 0.31
CA THR A 261 13.96 -10.87 0.42
C THR A 261 14.19 -12.37 0.57
N ALA A 262 13.21 -13.08 1.10
CA ALA A 262 13.25 -14.54 1.16
C ALA A 262 11.84 -15.14 1.10
N GLY A 263 10.98 -14.51 0.32
CA GLY A 263 9.61 -14.95 0.08
C GLY A 263 9.10 -14.30 -1.20
N ALA A 264 8.23 -15.01 -1.92
CA ALA A 264 7.56 -14.48 -3.10
C ALA A 264 6.05 -14.55 -2.91
N LEU A 265 5.34 -13.56 -3.45
CA LEU A 265 3.89 -13.57 -3.53
C LEU A 265 3.42 -13.07 -4.89
N GLY A 266 2.23 -13.48 -5.29
CA GLY A 266 1.62 -13.00 -6.52
C GLY A 266 0.19 -13.48 -6.70
N GLY A 267 -0.50 -12.84 -7.63
CA GLY A 267 -1.90 -13.05 -7.97
C GLY A 267 -2.27 -12.15 -9.14
N PHE A 268 -3.55 -12.03 -9.46
CA PHE A 268 -4.00 -11.14 -10.52
C PHE A 268 -4.97 -10.07 -10.02
N ILE A 269 -5.05 -8.99 -10.78
CA ILE A 269 -6.03 -7.91 -10.59
C ILE A 269 -6.81 -7.79 -11.89
N THR A 270 -8.14 -7.95 -11.84
CA THR A 270 -8.94 -7.74 -13.05
C THR A 270 -8.87 -6.27 -13.48
N LEU A 271 -9.00 -6.00 -14.78
CA LEU A 271 -8.94 -4.62 -15.28
C LEU A 271 -10.07 -3.76 -14.70
N GLU A 272 -11.25 -4.34 -14.48
CA GLU A 272 -12.38 -3.65 -13.84
C GLU A 272 -12.09 -3.30 -12.38
N GLU A 273 -11.50 -4.23 -11.62
CA GLU A 273 -11.03 -3.93 -10.26
C GLU A 273 -9.95 -2.85 -10.28
N ALA A 274 -8.93 -2.97 -11.14
CA ALA A 274 -7.87 -1.98 -11.28
C ALA A 274 -8.40 -0.59 -11.67
N ASP A 275 -9.47 -0.49 -12.46
CA ASP A 275 -10.06 0.80 -12.84
C ASP A 275 -10.81 1.47 -11.68
N SER A 276 -11.28 0.67 -10.71
CA SER A 276 -11.89 1.16 -9.47
C SER A 276 -10.88 1.67 -8.44
N VAL A 277 -9.62 1.24 -8.52
CA VAL A 277 -8.55 1.66 -7.60
C VAL A 277 -7.99 3.01 -8.00
N LYS A 278 -8.29 4.07 -7.25
CA LYS A 278 -7.77 5.43 -7.51
C LYS A 278 -6.49 5.71 -6.74
N ILE A 279 -5.44 6.13 -7.43
CA ILE A 279 -4.13 6.47 -6.84
C ILE A 279 -4.05 7.99 -6.71
N ARG A 280 -4.27 8.50 -5.49
CA ARG A 280 -4.28 9.95 -5.22
C ARG A 280 -2.98 10.65 -5.63
N ASP A 281 -1.85 10.04 -5.30
CA ASP A 281 -0.52 10.61 -5.57
C ASP A 281 -0.22 10.73 -7.07
N LEU A 282 -1.01 10.07 -7.91
CA LEU A 282 -0.92 10.13 -9.37
C LEU A 282 -2.07 10.94 -9.97
N ASN A 283 -2.46 12.04 -9.32
CA ASN A 283 -3.57 12.91 -9.73
C ASN A 283 -4.92 12.17 -9.82
N ASN A 284 -5.23 11.30 -8.85
CA ASN A 284 -6.46 10.48 -8.82
C ASN A 284 -6.63 9.53 -10.02
N LYS A 285 -5.54 9.18 -10.70
CA LYS A 285 -5.55 8.22 -11.80
C LYS A 285 -5.90 6.81 -11.32
N SER A 286 -6.71 6.06 -12.08
CA SER A 286 -6.96 4.65 -11.74
C SER A 286 -5.72 3.79 -11.95
N LEU A 287 -5.59 2.68 -11.21
CA LEU A 287 -4.52 1.72 -11.44
C LEU A 287 -4.58 1.19 -12.88
N CYS A 288 -5.77 0.92 -13.43
CA CYS A 288 -5.91 0.54 -14.83
C CYS A 288 -5.38 1.63 -15.78
N ALA A 289 -5.81 2.89 -15.60
CA ALA A 289 -5.32 4.00 -16.43
C ALA A 289 -3.80 4.15 -16.31
N PHE A 290 -3.24 3.89 -15.12
CA PHE A 290 -1.80 3.95 -14.89
C PHE A 290 -1.07 2.91 -15.72
N LEU A 291 -1.53 1.66 -15.65
CA LEU A 291 -1.02 0.53 -16.43
C LEU A 291 -1.17 0.76 -17.95
N ALA A 292 -2.25 1.39 -18.38
CA ALA A 292 -2.54 1.69 -19.78
C ALA A 292 -1.80 2.95 -20.32
N GLY A 293 -1.17 3.75 -19.45
CA GLY A 293 -0.56 5.02 -19.86
C GLY A 293 -1.57 6.11 -20.25
N GLU A 294 -2.77 6.09 -19.65
CA GLU A 294 -3.88 7.01 -19.95
C GLU A 294 -3.99 8.17 -18.94
N LEU A 295 -5.10 8.90 -18.84
CA LEU A 295 -5.19 10.09 -17.98
C LEU A 295 -5.79 9.79 -16.59
N GLU A 296 -7.06 9.37 -16.50
CA GLU A 296 -7.78 9.25 -15.22
C GLU A 296 -8.43 7.89 -14.99
N VAL A 297 -9.05 7.34 -16.03
CA VAL A 297 -9.70 6.02 -16.08
C VAL A 297 -9.28 5.30 -17.35
N CYS A 298 -9.43 3.98 -17.35
CA CYS A 298 -9.19 3.20 -18.55
C CYS A 298 -10.20 3.55 -19.66
N SER A 299 -9.72 3.76 -20.88
CA SER A 299 -10.58 3.97 -22.04
C SER A 299 -11.48 2.75 -22.26
N ARG A 300 -12.73 2.99 -22.62
CA ARG A 300 -13.72 1.95 -22.88
C ARG A 300 -14.22 2.00 -24.33
N ASP A 301 -14.61 0.85 -24.86
CA ASP A 301 -15.26 0.75 -26.16
C ASP A 301 -16.76 1.15 -26.09
N GLY A 302 -17.44 1.10 -27.23
CA GLY A 302 -18.88 1.42 -27.31
C GLY A 302 -19.80 0.44 -26.55
N ALA A 303 -19.28 -0.70 -26.09
CA ALA A 303 -19.99 -1.66 -25.25
C ALA A 303 -19.65 -1.49 -23.75
N GLY A 304 -18.81 -0.51 -23.40
CA GLY A 304 -18.38 -0.24 -22.03
C GLY A 304 -17.24 -1.13 -21.54
N LYS A 305 -16.60 -1.93 -22.41
CA LYS A 305 -15.47 -2.78 -22.03
C LYS A 305 -14.16 -1.99 -22.08
N ILE A 306 -13.27 -2.22 -21.11
CA ILE A 306 -11.94 -1.65 -21.09
C ILE A 306 -11.15 -2.06 -22.36
N LEU A 307 -10.58 -1.05 -23.04
CA LEU A 307 -9.80 -1.23 -24.27
C LEU A 307 -8.39 -1.78 -24.00
N TYR A 308 -7.78 -1.36 -22.88
CA TYR A 308 -6.50 -1.87 -22.44
C TYR A 308 -6.56 -3.40 -22.29
N LYS A 309 -5.47 -4.07 -22.68
CA LYS A 309 -5.32 -5.52 -22.58
C LYS A 309 -4.27 -5.81 -21.51
N GLY A 310 -4.66 -6.58 -20.51
CA GLY A 310 -3.73 -7.08 -19.51
C GLY A 310 -2.85 -8.19 -20.08
N ASP A 311 -2.04 -8.76 -19.21
CA ASP A 311 -1.10 -9.85 -19.52
C ASP A 311 -1.56 -11.21 -18.99
N PHE A 312 -2.72 -11.26 -18.32
CA PHE A 312 -3.24 -12.46 -17.68
C PHE A 312 -4.74 -12.63 -17.91
N CYS A 313 -5.22 -13.86 -17.72
CA CYS A 313 -6.64 -14.17 -17.83
C CYS A 313 -7.21 -14.66 -16.49
N SER A 314 -8.21 -13.95 -15.99
CA SER A 314 -8.84 -14.22 -14.70
C SER A 314 -9.64 -15.53 -14.69
N THR A 315 -10.11 -15.96 -15.87
CA THR A 315 -11.02 -17.10 -16.02
C THR A 315 -10.28 -18.43 -16.13
N ASP A 316 -9.33 -18.53 -17.07
CA ASP A 316 -8.57 -19.77 -17.32
C ASP A 316 -7.20 -19.79 -16.62
N LYS A 317 -6.83 -18.71 -15.93
CA LYS A 317 -5.57 -18.54 -15.21
C LYS A 317 -4.33 -18.74 -16.09
N THR A 318 -4.45 -18.38 -17.38
CA THR A 318 -3.39 -18.52 -18.37
C THR A 318 -2.87 -17.17 -18.82
N ALA A 319 -1.54 -17.02 -18.85
CA ALA A 319 -0.87 -15.85 -19.38
C ALA A 319 -1.31 -15.53 -20.82
N GLY A 320 -1.62 -14.27 -21.09
CA GLY A 320 -1.92 -13.76 -22.43
C GLY A 320 -3.23 -14.25 -23.09
N SER A 321 -4.05 -15.07 -22.42
CA SER A 321 -5.29 -15.63 -23.00
C SER A 321 -6.39 -14.57 -23.18
N CYS A 322 -7.33 -14.41 -22.23
CA CYS A 322 -8.40 -13.42 -22.35
C CYS A 322 -7.99 -11.97 -22.04
N GLN A 323 -6.82 -11.77 -21.42
CA GLN A 323 -6.21 -10.46 -21.17
C GLN A 323 -7.11 -9.46 -20.41
N ASP A 324 -7.96 -9.98 -19.53
CA ASP A 324 -8.91 -9.21 -18.72
C ASP A 324 -8.36 -8.87 -17.32
N SER A 325 -7.10 -9.23 -17.06
CA SER A 325 -6.43 -9.00 -15.79
C SER A 325 -4.93 -8.77 -16.00
N VAL A 326 -4.31 -8.15 -15.01
CA VAL A 326 -2.85 -8.04 -14.92
C VAL A 326 -2.32 -8.95 -13.83
N TRP A 327 -1.19 -9.58 -14.07
CA TRP A 327 -0.46 -10.34 -13.07
C TRP A 327 0.38 -9.41 -12.20
N LEU A 328 0.16 -9.47 -10.88
CA LEU A 328 0.94 -8.78 -9.87
C LEU A 328 1.83 -9.81 -9.18
N ALA A 329 3.15 -9.58 -9.18
CA ALA A 329 4.08 -10.44 -8.46
C ALA A 329 5.17 -9.62 -7.78
N ALA A 330 5.62 -10.11 -6.63
CA ALA A 330 6.61 -9.43 -5.81
C ALA A 330 7.42 -10.41 -4.96
N THR A 331 8.62 -9.99 -4.56
CA THR A 331 9.35 -10.60 -3.44
C THR A 331 9.17 -9.77 -2.19
N PHE A 332 9.33 -10.39 -1.01
CA PHE A 332 9.20 -9.70 0.25
C PHE A 332 10.21 -10.14 1.31
N ALA A 333 10.52 -9.18 2.20
CA ALA A 333 11.18 -9.42 3.47
C ALA A 333 10.19 -9.10 4.60
N ALA A 334 10.28 -9.79 5.72
CA ALA A 334 9.41 -9.57 6.87
C ALA A 334 10.14 -9.83 8.19
N SER A 335 9.71 -9.16 9.25
CA SER A 335 10.31 -9.26 10.58
C SER A 335 9.26 -9.54 11.62
N ALA A 336 9.65 -10.24 12.68
CA ALA A 336 8.76 -10.58 13.78
C ALA A 336 8.17 -9.32 14.42
N VAL A 337 6.87 -9.36 14.70
CA VAL A 337 6.14 -8.29 15.38
C VAL A 337 5.12 -8.90 16.34
N LYS A 338 4.45 -8.09 17.16
CA LYS A 338 3.30 -8.54 17.95
C LYS A 338 2.01 -8.25 17.16
N ILE A 339 1.14 -9.24 16.99
CA ILE A 339 -0.20 -9.05 16.41
C ILE A 339 -1.27 -9.33 17.47
N PHE A 340 -2.06 -8.32 17.81
CA PHE A 340 -3.14 -8.39 18.80
C PHE A 340 -4.49 -8.40 18.09
N ASP A 341 -4.94 -9.59 17.74
CA ASP A 341 -6.22 -9.77 17.07
C ASP A 341 -7.35 -9.95 18.10
N GLY A 342 -8.24 -8.95 18.23
CA GLY A 342 -9.44 -9.02 19.10
C GLY A 342 -9.24 -8.73 20.59
N ALA A 343 -8.02 -8.42 21.05
CA ALA A 343 -7.72 -8.12 22.45
C ALA A 343 -7.25 -6.67 22.71
N GLY A 344 -7.22 -5.82 21.68
CA GLY A 344 -6.73 -4.44 21.76
C GLY A 344 -7.83 -3.38 21.56
N THR A 345 -7.61 -2.19 22.12
CA THR A 345 -8.48 -1.00 21.97
C THR A 345 -8.20 -0.20 20.70
N VAL A 346 -7.38 -0.72 19.78
CA VAL A 346 -6.95 0.01 18.58
C VAL A 346 -8.14 0.13 17.62
N PRO A 347 -8.59 1.35 17.26
CA PRO A 347 -9.66 1.55 16.28
C PRO A 347 -9.33 0.86 14.95
N GLY A 348 -10.30 0.17 14.34
CA GLY A 348 -10.10 -0.61 13.11
C GLY A 348 -9.57 -2.04 13.29
N CYS A 349 -9.22 -2.43 14.53
CA CYS A 349 -8.70 -3.75 14.88
C CYS A 349 -9.71 -4.63 15.62
N SER A 350 -10.62 -4.00 16.38
CA SER A 350 -11.36 -4.68 17.44
C SER A 350 -12.45 -5.63 16.96
N GLY A 351 -12.73 -5.73 15.66
CA GLY A 351 -13.87 -6.52 15.14
C GLY A 351 -15.24 -6.01 15.61
N VAL A 352 -15.27 -5.09 16.59
CA VAL A 352 -16.40 -4.25 16.93
C VAL A 352 -16.48 -3.23 15.81
N VAL A 353 -17.35 -3.51 14.85
CA VAL A 353 -17.83 -2.49 13.92
C VAL A 353 -18.35 -1.37 14.80
N GLN A 354 -17.65 -0.25 14.83
CA GLN A 354 -18.15 0.93 15.50
C GLN A 354 -19.40 1.30 14.69
N GLU A 355 -20.59 0.99 15.22
CA GLU A 355 -21.82 1.42 14.58
C GLU A 355 -21.70 2.93 14.42
N VAL A 356 -21.66 3.37 13.17
CA VAL A 356 -21.68 4.79 12.85
C VAL A 356 -23.07 5.21 13.31
N ASP A 357 -23.14 5.83 14.50
CA ASP A 357 -24.36 6.43 15.02
C ASP A 357 -24.81 7.44 13.97
N ALA A 358 -25.72 7.00 13.11
CA ALA A 358 -26.40 7.82 12.13
C ALA A 358 -27.25 8.76 12.98
N GLY A 359 -26.67 9.92 13.27
CA GLY A 359 -26.98 10.73 14.43
C GLY A 359 -28.46 10.75 14.80
N VAL A 360 -28.72 10.58 16.09
CA VAL A 360 -30.01 10.78 16.74
C VAL A 360 -30.67 12.04 16.15
N ASP A 361 -31.59 11.83 15.21
CA ASP A 361 -32.48 12.86 14.74
C ASP A 361 -33.24 13.36 15.98
N ALA A 362 -32.99 14.63 16.32
CA ALA A 362 -33.56 15.29 17.47
C ALA A 362 -35.08 15.37 17.30
N GLU A 363 -35.81 14.38 17.82
CA GLU A 363 -37.21 14.53 18.19
C GLU A 363 -37.30 15.46 19.42
N SER A 364 -37.15 16.76 19.19
CA SER A 364 -37.65 17.76 20.14
C SER A 364 -38.35 18.86 19.36
N ASP A 365 -39.63 18.66 19.05
CA ASP A 365 -40.60 19.74 18.94
C ASP A 365 -42.03 19.19 18.89
N ALA A 366 -42.57 18.92 20.08
CA ALA A 366 -44.02 18.98 20.35
C ALA A 366 -44.26 19.11 21.86
N SER A 367 -43.76 20.20 22.46
CA SER A 367 -44.22 20.64 23.77
C SER A 367 -45.67 21.12 23.67
N ALA A 368 -46.53 20.42 24.40
CA ALA A 368 -47.87 20.84 24.73
C ALA A 368 -47.86 22.10 25.60
N ASP A 369 -48.69 23.07 25.23
CA ASP A 369 -49.23 24.15 26.05
C ASP A 369 -50.63 24.47 25.47
N ALA A 370 -51.75 24.61 26.17
CA ALA A 370 -52.09 24.54 27.60
C ALA A 370 -53.64 24.44 27.72
N PRO A 371 -54.20 24.14 28.90
CA PRO A 371 -55.63 24.27 29.22
C PRO A 371 -55.99 25.62 29.89
N ASN A 372 -57.31 25.90 29.95
CA ASN A 372 -58.05 27.09 30.47
C ASN A 372 -58.35 28.13 29.38
N ASP A 373 -59.59 28.49 29.03
CA ASP A 373 -60.87 28.61 29.76
C ASP A 373 -62.09 28.29 28.85
#